data_AF-A0A2E5TUB0-F1
#
_entry.id   AF-A0A2E5TUB0-F1
#
_cell.length_a   1.000
_cell.length_b   1.000
_cell.length_c   1.000
_cell.angle_alpha   90.00
_cell.angle_beta   90.00
_cell.angle_gamma   90.00
#
_symmetry.space_group_name_H-M   'P 1'
#
loop_
_entity.id
_entity.type
_entity.pdbx_description
1 polymer ?
#
loop_
_entity_poly.entity_id
_entity_poly.type
_entity_poly.pdbx_seq_one_letter_code
_entity_poly.pdbx_strand_id
1 'polypeptide(L)'
;MVNQNFVPVALKAALVNNPPAGIEGAFIREISRSKPAPQGICVANSSGKALAWVLGFDNNAQVPKFLNHCLSRNKEIDSSKATVPTERFRLFPSRPLPAAPDINAKLPPLVMHGKNEYCVATPEKEQGTLVAKVWGRRLDKDKVPIKNCVLQENYIEDVFDISNLLQQEVVVLAKKNKSFRLPESFVKQVVSYAYLGQLDVRPVYSPVPEARSKEHHLELWAEPSIMKGKGRRWIIKGKSDVETSRLTPENGAQSHHRISLNWEGYIDLSGENIAQLGLWATGQEQLQWGNRNLQLIKEPAVTHLMAGRYINVDSPVRYGIIGKPVIKKEK
;
A
#
# COMPACT_ATOMS: atom_id res chain seq x y z
N MET A 1 2.78 -21.12 -14.66
CA MET A 1 3.58 -21.77 -13.60
C MET A 1 3.42 -21.08 -12.24
N VAL A 2 3.73 -19.77 -12.10
CA VAL A 2 3.56 -19.07 -10.79
C VAL A 2 2.10 -19.08 -10.32
N ASN A 3 1.15 -18.62 -11.14
CA ASN A 3 -0.28 -18.52 -10.74
C ASN A 3 -1.01 -19.87 -10.55
N GLN A 4 -0.38 -21.01 -10.87
CA GLN A 4 -0.98 -22.34 -10.65
C GLN A 4 -0.65 -22.88 -9.26
N ASN A 5 0.51 -22.51 -8.71
CA ASN A 5 1.03 -23.07 -7.45
C ASN A 5 1.21 -22.01 -6.36
N PHE A 6 1.08 -20.72 -6.70
CA PHE A 6 1.29 -19.60 -5.78
C PHE A 6 0.16 -18.58 -5.88
N VAL A 7 -0.21 -18.04 -4.73
CA VAL A 7 -1.08 -16.87 -4.61
C VAL A 7 -0.21 -15.69 -4.14
N PRO A 8 0.06 -14.70 -4.98
CA PRO A 8 0.81 -13.52 -4.55
C PRO A 8 -0.05 -12.67 -3.62
N VAL A 9 0.49 -12.34 -2.45
CA VAL A 9 -0.17 -11.48 -1.46
C VAL A 9 0.77 -10.34 -1.11
N ALA A 10 0.31 -9.11 -1.26
CA ALA A 10 1.02 -7.93 -0.75
C ALA A 10 0.61 -7.68 0.71
N LEU A 11 1.58 -7.78 1.63
CA LEU A 11 1.37 -7.48 3.04
C LEU A 11 2.06 -6.15 3.39
N LYS A 12 1.33 -5.28 4.09
CA LYS A 12 1.90 -4.02 4.59
C LYS A 12 2.97 -4.33 5.66
N ALA A 13 4.15 -3.72 5.55
CA ALA A 13 5.25 -3.92 6.49
C ALA A 13 4.83 -3.63 7.94
N ALA A 14 3.98 -2.63 8.16
CA ALA A 14 3.40 -2.30 9.47
C ALA A 14 2.60 -3.46 10.08
N LEU A 15 1.83 -4.22 9.28
CA LEU A 15 1.10 -5.40 9.77
C LEU A 15 2.06 -6.53 10.15
N VAL A 16 3.14 -6.70 9.39
CA VAL A 16 4.18 -7.69 9.72
C VAL A 16 4.91 -7.29 11.01
N ASN A 17 5.11 -6.00 11.27
CA ASN A 17 5.72 -5.52 12.52
C ASN A 17 4.77 -5.62 13.72
N ASN A 18 3.49 -5.35 13.51
CA ASN A 18 2.45 -5.36 14.55
C ASN A 18 1.28 -6.25 14.11
N PRO A 19 1.42 -7.58 14.19
CA PRO A 19 0.38 -8.48 13.72
C PRO A 19 -0.89 -8.32 14.57
N PRO A 20 -2.08 -8.24 13.95
CA PRO A 20 -3.35 -8.12 14.69
C PRO A 20 -3.64 -9.38 15.54
N ALA A 21 -4.75 -9.35 16.29
CA ALA A 21 -5.26 -10.56 16.94
C ALA A 21 -5.88 -11.54 15.91
N GLY A 22 -6.21 -12.76 16.35
CA GLY A 22 -6.90 -13.76 15.52
C GLY A 22 -5.99 -14.58 14.59
N ILE A 23 -6.62 -15.34 13.68
CA ILE A 23 -5.96 -16.33 12.80
C ILE A 23 -5.03 -15.65 11.80
N GLU A 24 -5.48 -14.57 11.15
CA GLU A 24 -4.64 -13.78 10.23
C GLU A 24 -3.42 -13.21 10.96
N GLY A 25 -3.64 -12.64 12.14
CA GLY A 25 -2.57 -12.17 13.01
C GLY A 25 -1.59 -13.26 13.41
N ALA A 26 -2.05 -14.48 13.65
CA ALA A 26 -1.19 -15.62 13.96
C ALA A 26 -0.32 -16.03 12.76
N PHE A 27 -0.89 -16.01 11.54
CA PHE A 27 -0.12 -16.24 10.32
C PHE A 27 0.91 -15.13 10.08
N ILE A 28 0.52 -13.87 10.25
CA ILE A 28 1.43 -12.73 10.12
C ILE A 28 2.53 -12.77 11.19
N ARG A 29 2.26 -13.27 12.41
CA ARG A 29 3.30 -13.53 13.43
C ARG A 29 4.32 -14.56 12.96
N GLU A 30 3.87 -15.62 12.30
CA GLU A 30 4.77 -16.65 11.76
C GLU A 30 5.68 -16.10 10.66
N ILE A 31 5.12 -15.28 9.75
CA ILE A 31 5.87 -14.49 8.77
C ILE A 31 6.86 -13.56 9.49
N SER A 32 6.39 -12.82 10.50
CA SER A 32 7.18 -11.84 11.25
C SER A 32 8.38 -12.45 11.96
N ARG A 33 8.22 -13.62 12.59
CA ARG A 33 9.30 -14.39 13.21
C ARG A 33 10.42 -14.70 12.21
N SER A 34 10.04 -15.05 10.98
CA SER A 34 10.98 -15.49 9.96
C SER A 34 11.73 -14.36 9.26
N LYS A 35 11.28 -13.11 9.40
CA LYS A 35 11.79 -12.00 8.60
C LYS A 35 13.20 -11.58 9.06
N PRO A 36 14.18 -11.45 8.15
CA PRO A 36 15.44 -10.77 8.43
C PRO A 36 15.31 -9.24 8.36
N ALA A 37 14.30 -8.72 7.65
CA ALA A 37 13.96 -7.30 7.58
C ALA A 37 12.44 -7.12 7.32
N PRO A 38 11.87 -5.92 7.53
CA PRO A 38 10.43 -5.66 7.29
C PRO A 38 9.92 -5.89 5.86
N GLN A 39 10.81 -6.09 4.88
CA GLN A 39 10.46 -6.35 3.49
C GLN A 39 11.13 -7.61 2.95
N GLY A 40 10.72 -7.99 1.76
CA GLY A 40 11.27 -9.12 1.02
C GLY A 40 10.14 -10.01 0.54
N ILE A 41 10.51 -11.18 0.05
CA ILE A 41 9.57 -12.20 -0.39
C ILE A 41 9.62 -13.35 0.61
N CYS A 42 8.51 -13.56 1.30
CA CYS A 42 8.27 -14.75 2.09
C CYS A 42 7.44 -15.73 1.26
N VAL A 43 7.85 -16.99 1.21
CA VAL A 43 6.99 -18.06 0.72
C VAL A 43 6.53 -18.88 1.91
N ALA A 44 5.22 -18.90 2.14
CA ALA A 44 4.58 -19.75 3.12
C ALA A 44 3.71 -20.81 2.45
N ASN A 45 3.55 -21.95 3.10
CA ASN A 45 2.69 -23.02 2.62
C ASN A 45 1.25 -22.90 3.17
N SER A 46 0.37 -23.80 2.75
CA SER A 46 -1.05 -23.83 3.16
C SER A 46 -1.27 -24.15 4.64
N SER A 47 -0.28 -24.74 5.33
CA SER A 47 -0.30 -24.88 6.80
C SER A 47 0.11 -23.59 7.53
N GLY A 48 0.40 -22.54 6.76
CA GLY A 48 0.82 -21.23 7.22
C GLY A 48 2.25 -21.17 7.76
N LYS A 49 3.09 -22.16 7.43
CA LYS A 49 4.53 -22.19 7.77
C LYS A 49 5.35 -21.41 6.75
N ALA A 50 6.23 -20.53 7.23
CA ALA A 50 7.16 -19.80 6.40
C ALA A 50 8.33 -20.72 5.97
N LEU A 51 8.43 -21.02 4.68
CA LEU A 51 9.44 -21.92 4.10
C LEU A 51 10.77 -21.21 3.89
N ALA A 52 10.73 -20.06 3.22
CA ALA A 52 11.92 -19.26 2.95
C ALA A 52 11.59 -17.77 2.87
N TRP A 53 12.59 -16.95 3.21
CA TRP A 53 12.57 -15.49 3.07
C TRP A 53 13.77 -15.00 2.27
N VAL A 54 13.54 -14.09 1.33
CA VAL A 54 14.61 -13.45 0.56
C VAL A 54 14.44 -11.93 0.52
N LEU A 55 15.53 -11.19 0.77
CA LEU A 55 15.54 -9.72 0.67
C LEU A 55 15.75 -9.23 -0.76
N GLY A 56 16.51 -9.96 -1.56
CA GLY A 56 16.75 -9.63 -2.96
C GLY A 56 17.30 -10.82 -3.74
N PHE A 57 17.40 -10.66 -5.06
CA PHE A 57 17.91 -11.68 -5.96
C PHE A 57 19.20 -11.21 -6.61
N ASP A 58 20.12 -12.13 -6.88
CA ASP A 58 21.33 -11.82 -7.65
C ASP A 58 21.00 -11.24 -9.04
N ASN A 59 19.87 -11.69 -9.62
CA ASN A 59 19.30 -11.19 -10.86
C ASN A 59 17.86 -11.70 -11.04
N ASN A 60 17.13 -11.12 -12.00
CA ASN A 60 15.74 -11.48 -12.30
C ASN A 60 15.54 -12.98 -12.62
N ALA A 61 16.55 -13.65 -13.18
CA ALA A 61 16.45 -15.08 -13.51
C ALA A 61 16.42 -15.98 -12.26
N GLN A 62 16.80 -15.47 -11.08
CA GLN A 62 16.73 -16.23 -9.83
C GLN A 62 15.34 -16.23 -9.19
N VAL A 63 14.45 -15.30 -9.56
CA VAL A 63 13.08 -15.23 -9.03
C VAL A 63 12.33 -16.56 -9.25
N PRO A 64 12.20 -17.10 -10.47
CA PRO A 64 11.54 -18.38 -10.67
C PRO A 64 12.28 -19.56 -10.02
N LYS A 65 13.61 -19.50 -9.92
CA LYS A 65 14.42 -20.54 -9.26
C LYS A 65 14.16 -20.60 -7.76
N PHE A 66 14.02 -19.45 -7.11
CA PHE A 66 13.62 -19.36 -5.71
C PHE A 66 12.23 -19.93 -5.46
N LEU A 67 11.27 -19.64 -6.34
CA LEU A 67 9.93 -20.24 -6.22
C LEU A 67 9.98 -21.77 -6.36
N ASN A 68 10.75 -22.29 -7.32
CA ASN A 68 10.94 -23.73 -7.50
C ASN A 68 11.64 -24.39 -6.29
N HIS A 69 12.61 -23.71 -5.70
CA HIS A 69 13.25 -24.10 -4.46
C HIS A 69 12.23 -24.25 -3.33
N CYS A 70 11.38 -23.25 -3.12
CA CYS A 70 10.32 -23.32 -2.11
C CYS A 70 9.29 -24.43 -2.38
N LEU A 71 8.93 -24.69 -3.64
CA LEU A 71 8.05 -25.82 -3.99
C LEU A 71 8.67 -27.17 -3.63
N SER A 72 9.98 -27.33 -3.89
CA SER A 72 10.71 -28.55 -3.58
C SER A 72 10.74 -28.78 -2.07
N ARG A 73 11.09 -27.74 -1.31
CA ARG A 73 11.05 -27.77 0.17
C ARG A 73 9.66 -28.08 0.71
N ASN A 74 8.59 -27.52 0.11
CA ASN A 74 7.23 -27.83 0.55
C ASN A 74 6.86 -29.31 0.38
N LYS A 75 7.43 -30.01 -0.62
CA LYS A 75 7.19 -31.44 -0.83
C LYS A 75 7.95 -32.31 0.17
N GLU A 76 9.10 -31.85 0.63
CA GLU A 76 9.96 -32.56 1.60
C GLU A 76 9.43 -32.46 3.04
N ILE A 77 8.62 -31.44 3.33
CA ILE A 77 8.02 -31.23 4.65
C ILE A 77 6.83 -32.18 4.83
N ASP A 78 7.04 -33.24 5.60
CA ASP A 78 5.94 -34.05 6.14
C ASP A 78 5.16 -33.21 7.17
N SER A 79 3.93 -32.85 6.78
CA SER A 79 2.97 -32.03 7.52
C SER A 79 2.65 -32.49 8.96
N SER A 80 3.04 -33.71 9.34
CA SER A 80 2.64 -34.30 10.62
C SER A 80 3.65 -34.16 11.76
N LYS A 81 4.97 -34.01 11.50
CA LYS A 81 6.00 -34.07 12.57
C LYS A 81 7.28 -33.24 12.39
N ALA A 82 7.55 -32.63 11.25
CA ALA A 82 8.81 -31.91 11.04
C ALA A 82 8.75 -30.45 11.52
N THR A 83 9.73 -30.03 12.31
CA THR A 83 10.03 -28.60 12.47
C THR A 83 10.40 -28.04 11.10
N VAL A 84 9.82 -26.88 10.76
CA VAL A 84 10.06 -26.22 9.47
C VAL A 84 10.89 -24.95 9.69
N PRO A 85 12.23 -25.06 9.77
CA PRO A 85 13.06 -23.88 9.86
C PRO A 85 12.94 -23.05 8.58
N THR A 86 12.76 -21.74 8.74
CA THR A 86 12.67 -20.84 7.60
C THR A 86 14.08 -20.51 7.11
N GLU A 87 14.40 -20.85 5.87
CA GLU A 87 15.66 -20.41 5.26
C GLU A 87 15.59 -18.92 4.97
N ARG A 88 16.71 -18.23 5.15
CA ARG A 88 16.78 -16.78 4.95
C ARG A 88 17.93 -16.45 4.01
N PHE A 89 17.69 -15.49 3.12
CA PHE A 89 18.67 -15.04 2.15
C PHE A 89 18.72 -13.51 2.14
N ARG A 90 19.93 -12.96 2.22
CA ARG A 90 20.15 -11.55 1.89
C ARG A 90 20.08 -11.37 0.38
N LEU A 91 20.75 -12.25 -0.37
CA LEU A 91 20.60 -12.40 -1.82
C LEU A 91 20.45 -13.89 -2.14
N PHE A 92 19.42 -14.24 -2.90
CA PHE A 92 19.26 -15.62 -3.35
C PHE A 92 19.91 -15.84 -4.73
N PRO A 93 20.70 -16.93 -4.90
CA PRO A 93 21.15 -17.88 -3.86
C PRO A 93 22.47 -17.49 -3.15
N SER A 94 23.18 -16.45 -3.62
CA SER A 94 24.60 -16.24 -3.28
C SER A 94 24.93 -15.86 -1.83
N ARG A 95 23.97 -15.29 -1.08
CA ARG A 95 24.20 -14.76 0.28
C ARG A 95 23.15 -15.30 1.27
N PRO A 96 23.31 -16.55 1.75
CA PRO A 96 22.44 -17.10 2.79
C PRO A 96 22.63 -16.36 4.13
N LEU A 97 21.59 -16.37 4.93
CA LEU A 97 21.56 -15.93 6.33
C LEU A 97 21.27 -17.15 7.21
N PRO A 98 21.58 -17.10 8.53
CA PRO A 98 21.19 -18.17 9.44
C PRO A 98 19.69 -18.47 9.34
N ALA A 99 19.27 -19.72 9.36
CA ALA A 99 17.83 -20.05 9.33
C ALA A 99 17.11 -19.52 10.59
N ALA A 100 15.80 -19.25 10.48
CA ALA A 100 14.97 -18.93 11.63
C ALA A 100 14.31 -20.22 12.16
N PRO A 101 14.48 -20.56 13.45
CA PRO A 101 13.99 -21.82 14.01
C PRO A 101 12.46 -21.85 14.02
N ASP A 102 11.86 -23.01 13.73
CA ASP A 102 10.41 -23.21 13.88
C ASP A 102 10.02 -23.09 15.36
N ILE A 103 8.92 -22.40 15.63
CA ILE A 103 8.34 -22.26 16.98
C ILE A 103 7.19 -23.25 17.22
N ASN A 104 7.00 -24.21 16.31
CA ASN A 104 5.91 -25.19 16.35
C ASN A 104 4.51 -24.55 16.42
N ALA A 105 4.37 -23.29 16.00
CA ALA A 105 3.08 -22.63 15.92
C ALA A 105 2.18 -23.40 14.95
N LYS A 106 1.07 -23.94 15.47
CA LYS A 106 0.04 -24.60 14.67
C LYS A 106 -1.02 -23.56 14.34
N LEU A 107 -1.06 -23.15 13.08
CA LEU A 107 -2.19 -22.38 12.58
C LEU A 107 -3.33 -23.36 12.32
N PRO A 108 -4.58 -22.98 12.65
CA PRO A 108 -5.71 -23.81 12.30
C PRO A 108 -5.73 -24.01 10.77
N PRO A 109 -6.10 -25.20 10.28
CA PRO A 109 -6.25 -25.43 8.86
C PRO A 109 -7.25 -24.42 8.30
N LEU A 110 -6.90 -23.81 7.16
CA LEU A 110 -7.80 -22.90 6.45
C LEU A 110 -8.99 -23.72 5.95
N VAL A 111 -10.18 -23.45 6.49
CA VAL A 111 -11.43 -24.02 5.98
C VAL A 111 -11.76 -23.27 4.70
N MET A 112 -11.79 -23.98 3.57
CA MET A 112 -12.30 -23.40 2.34
C MET A 112 -13.79 -23.13 2.52
N HIS A 113 -14.21 -21.88 2.31
CA HIS A 113 -15.61 -21.54 2.23
C HIS A 113 -16.13 -21.79 0.81
N GLY A 114 -17.40 -22.14 0.67
CA GLY A 114 -18.07 -22.26 -0.63
C GLY A 114 -18.06 -20.94 -1.40
N LYS A 115 -18.28 -21.00 -2.72
CA LYS A 115 -18.31 -19.81 -3.61
C LYS A 115 -19.30 -18.72 -3.15
N ASN A 116 -20.34 -19.12 -2.43
CA ASN A 116 -21.40 -18.24 -1.94
C ASN A 116 -21.34 -18.01 -0.42
N GLU A 117 -20.34 -18.58 0.26
CA GLU A 117 -20.16 -18.42 1.70
C GLU A 117 -19.26 -17.22 2.00
N TYR A 118 -19.42 -16.68 3.22
CA TYR A 118 -18.68 -15.51 3.67
C TYR A 118 -17.17 -15.76 3.67
N CYS A 119 -16.43 -14.93 2.94
CA CYS A 119 -14.98 -14.95 2.93
C CYS A 119 -14.45 -14.07 4.06
N VAL A 120 -13.84 -14.68 5.08
CA VAL A 120 -13.22 -13.96 6.20
C VAL A 120 -12.11 -12.99 5.76
N ALA A 121 -11.48 -13.23 4.60
CA ALA A 121 -10.47 -12.34 4.02
C ALA A 121 -11.06 -11.07 3.37
N THR A 122 -12.39 -10.96 3.28
CA THR A 122 -13.09 -9.77 2.76
C THR A 122 -14.08 -9.29 3.82
N PRO A 123 -13.62 -8.56 4.86
CA PRO A 123 -14.50 -8.12 5.93
C PRO A 123 -15.70 -7.35 5.35
N GLU A 124 -16.89 -7.63 5.88
CA GLU A 124 -18.11 -6.94 5.44
C GLU A 124 -17.93 -5.43 5.68
N LYS A 125 -18.07 -4.65 4.62
CA LYS A 125 -18.03 -3.19 4.69
C LYS A 125 -19.43 -2.69 5.01
N GLU A 126 -19.51 -1.68 5.87
CA GLU A 126 -20.76 -1.01 6.17
C GLU A 126 -21.42 -0.50 4.88
N GLN A 127 -22.73 -0.73 4.75
CA GLN A 127 -23.48 -0.25 3.59
C GLN A 127 -23.31 1.26 3.41
N GLY A 128 -23.08 1.70 2.17
CA GLY A 128 -22.82 3.10 1.87
C GLY A 128 -21.35 3.51 1.97
N THR A 129 -20.47 2.68 2.55
CA THR A 129 -19.01 2.94 2.55
C THR A 129 -18.56 3.15 1.11
N LEU A 130 -17.86 4.26 0.85
CA LEU A 130 -17.36 4.54 -0.48
C LEU A 130 -16.00 3.86 -0.64
N VAL A 131 -15.94 2.86 -1.52
CA VAL A 131 -14.69 2.19 -1.87
C VAL A 131 -14.05 2.97 -3.02
N ALA A 132 -12.96 3.64 -2.71
CA ALA A 132 -12.20 4.47 -3.63
C ALA A 132 -11.01 3.71 -4.19
N LYS A 133 -10.85 3.77 -5.51
CA LYS A 133 -9.73 3.21 -6.25
C LYS A 133 -8.81 4.32 -6.73
N VAL A 134 -7.51 4.21 -6.46
CA VAL A 134 -6.48 5.17 -6.90
C VAL A 134 -5.73 4.62 -8.10
N TRP A 135 -5.43 5.52 -9.04
CA TRP A 135 -4.56 5.28 -10.17
C TRP A 135 -3.53 6.40 -10.19
N GLY A 136 -2.25 6.05 -10.15
CA GLY A 136 -1.13 6.99 -10.17
C GLY A 136 -0.17 6.66 -11.29
N ARG A 137 0.37 7.68 -11.96
CA ARG A 137 1.40 7.52 -13.00
C ARG A 137 2.45 8.61 -12.88
N ARG A 138 3.70 8.17 -12.75
CA ARG A 138 4.88 9.03 -12.94
C ARG A 138 5.05 9.37 -14.42
N LEU A 139 5.30 10.64 -14.70
CA LEU A 139 5.59 11.14 -16.04
C LEU A 139 7.05 11.56 -16.14
N ASP A 140 7.66 11.38 -17.30
CA ASP A 140 8.98 11.94 -17.60
C ASP A 140 8.92 13.44 -17.92
N LYS A 141 10.07 14.01 -18.31
CA LYS A 141 10.21 15.42 -18.72
C LYS A 141 9.29 15.81 -19.90
N ASP A 142 8.88 14.85 -20.72
CA ASP A 142 8.03 15.03 -21.89
C ASP A 142 6.56 14.75 -21.58
N LYS A 143 6.21 14.60 -20.28
CA LYS A 143 4.87 14.29 -19.75
C LYS A 143 4.33 12.92 -20.20
N VAL A 144 5.22 11.99 -20.56
CA VAL A 144 4.85 10.62 -20.95
C VAL A 144 5.00 9.68 -19.76
N PRO A 145 4.07 8.72 -19.54
CA PRO A 145 4.23 7.72 -18.47
C PRO A 145 5.54 6.95 -18.58
N ILE A 146 6.28 6.86 -17.47
CA ILE A 146 7.55 6.13 -17.44
C ILE A 146 7.31 4.63 -17.63
N LYS A 147 8.11 3.99 -18.50
CA LYS A 147 7.93 2.58 -18.92
C LYS A 147 8.03 1.53 -17.80
N ASN A 148 8.76 1.83 -16.72
CA ASN A 148 9.03 0.87 -15.64
C ASN A 148 8.06 1.03 -14.45
N CYS A 149 6.75 0.89 -14.68
CA CYS A 149 5.74 0.97 -13.61
C CYS A 149 5.87 -0.11 -12.52
N VAL A 150 6.78 -1.08 -12.68
CA VAL A 150 7.03 -2.19 -11.74
C VAL A 150 8.02 -1.84 -10.62
N LEU A 151 8.60 -0.64 -10.63
CA LEU A 151 9.53 -0.19 -9.60
C LEU A 151 8.78 0.20 -8.32
N GLN A 152 9.40 -0.03 -7.16
CA GLN A 152 8.78 0.22 -5.86
C GLN A 152 8.38 1.68 -5.66
N GLU A 153 9.17 2.64 -6.14
CA GLU A 153 8.85 4.06 -6.15
C GLU A 153 7.71 4.45 -7.08
N ASN A 154 7.13 3.50 -7.81
CA ASN A 154 5.90 3.69 -8.58
C ASN A 154 4.70 2.98 -7.94
N TYR A 155 4.89 2.32 -6.78
CA TYR A 155 3.80 1.68 -6.05
C TYR A 155 2.81 2.73 -5.54
N ILE A 156 1.53 2.37 -5.65
CA ILE A 156 0.40 3.09 -5.09
C ILE A 156 -0.45 2.11 -4.30
N GLU A 157 -1.06 2.57 -3.22
CA GLU A 157 -2.13 1.81 -2.58
C GLU A 157 -3.37 1.91 -3.46
N ASP A 158 -3.82 0.79 -4.02
CA ASP A 158 -4.84 0.78 -5.07
C ASP A 158 -6.24 1.11 -4.53
N VAL A 159 -6.56 0.72 -3.30
CA VAL A 159 -7.93 0.83 -2.75
C VAL A 159 -7.93 1.34 -1.32
N PHE A 160 -8.83 2.28 -1.03
CA PHE A 160 -9.10 2.78 0.32
C PHE A 160 -10.58 3.06 0.54
N ASP A 161 -10.98 3.13 1.81
CA ASP A 161 -12.37 3.39 2.19
C ASP A 161 -12.55 4.85 2.60
N ILE A 162 -13.73 5.40 2.27
CA ILE A 162 -14.24 6.62 2.88
C ILE A 162 -15.50 6.22 3.66
N SER A 163 -15.39 6.33 4.99
CA SER A 163 -16.46 5.94 5.92
C SER A 163 -17.71 6.79 5.73
N ASN A 164 -18.85 6.27 6.19
CA ASN A 164 -20.12 7.00 6.19
C ASN A 164 -20.00 8.32 6.98
N LEU A 165 -19.23 8.35 8.07
CA LEU A 165 -18.98 9.56 8.85
C LEU A 165 -18.33 10.67 8.02
N LEU A 166 -17.26 10.35 7.27
CA LEU A 166 -16.58 11.33 6.41
C LEU A 166 -17.49 11.83 5.28
N GLN A 167 -18.38 10.97 4.76
CA GLN A 167 -19.36 11.36 3.75
C GLN A 167 -20.41 12.31 4.31
N GLN A 168 -20.88 12.08 5.54
CA GLN A 168 -21.88 12.92 6.20
C GLN A 168 -21.37 14.35 6.40
N GLU A 169 -20.10 14.54 6.76
CA GLU A 169 -19.49 15.88 6.89
C GLU A 169 -19.61 16.68 5.57
N VAL A 170 -19.38 16.02 4.43
CA VAL A 170 -19.54 16.63 3.09
C VAL A 170 -21.01 16.96 2.81
N VAL A 171 -21.93 16.03 3.10
CA VAL A 171 -23.37 16.20 2.83
C VAL A 171 -23.95 17.35 3.66
N VAL A 172 -23.57 17.48 4.93
CA VAL A 172 -24.05 18.57 5.80
C VAL A 172 -23.64 19.92 5.22
N LEU A 173 -22.41 20.06 4.72
CA LEU A 173 -21.95 21.31 4.10
C LEU A 173 -22.66 21.59 2.77
N ALA A 174 -22.87 20.56 1.96
CA ALA A 174 -23.59 20.66 0.68
C ALA A 174 -25.05 21.08 0.83
N LYS A 175 -25.70 20.72 1.94
CA LYS A 175 -27.08 21.15 2.24
C LYS A 175 -27.16 22.61 2.66
N LYS A 176 -26.14 23.11 3.35
CA LYS A 176 -26.14 24.44 3.97
C LYS A 176 -25.61 25.55 3.06
N ASN A 177 -24.72 25.21 2.13
CA ASN A 177 -23.93 26.20 1.41
C ASN A 177 -24.13 26.11 -0.11
N LYS A 178 -23.98 27.23 -0.80
CA LYS A 178 -23.93 27.28 -2.28
C LYS A 178 -22.56 26.94 -2.84
N SER A 179 -21.50 27.08 -2.05
CA SER A 179 -20.14 26.63 -2.33
C SER A 179 -19.48 26.43 -0.96
N PHE A 180 -18.64 25.42 -0.82
CA PHE A 180 -18.02 25.11 0.48
C PHE A 180 -16.65 24.48 0.31
N ARG A 181 -15.78 24.71 1.30
CA ARG A 181 -14.54 23.96 1.46
C ARG A 181 -14.88 22.55 1.93
N LEU A 182 -14.31 21.53 1.29
CA LEU A 182 -14.44 20.14 1.73
C LEU A 182 -13.86 19.98 3.15
N PRO A 183 -14.46 19.11 3.99
CA PRO A 183 -13.94 18.82 5.33
C PRO A 183 -12.48 18.37 5.26
N GLU A 184 -11.65 18.88 6.18
CA GLU A 184 -10.22 18.58 6.22
C GLU A 184 -9.95 17.08 6.37
N SER A 185 -10.72 16.39 7.20
CA SER A 185 -10.72 14.93 7.39
C SER A 185 -10.87 14.17 6.07
N PHE A 186 -11.84 14.58 5.24
CA PHE A 186 -12.10 14.02 3.92
C PHE A 186 -10.94 14.30 2.96
N VAL A 187 -10.46 15.53 2.93
CA VAL A 187 -9.32 15.92 2.07
C VAL A 187 -8.06 15.14 2.45
N LYS A 188 -7.76 15.03 3.75
CA LYS A 188 -6.63 14.22 4.25
C LYS A 188 -6.77 12.77 3.83
N GLN A 189 -7.95 12.17 3.97
CA GLN A 189 -8.19 10.80 3.51
C GLN A 189 -7.89 10.64 2.02
N VAL A 190 -8.37 11.55 1.17
CA VAL A 190 -8.15 11.50 -0.29
C VAL A 190 -6.66 11.68 -0.65
N VAL A 191 -6.00 12.71 -0.12
CA VAL A 191 -4.61 13.05 -0.45
C VAL A 191 -3.64 11.98 0.07
N SER A 192 -3.98 11.33 1.19
CA SER A 192 -3.19 10.25 1.78
C SER A 192 -3.03 9.01 0.91
N TYR A 193 -3.76 8.87 -0.20
CA TYR A 193 -3.59 7.72 -1.09
C TYR A 193 -3.13 8.12 -2.49
N ALA A 194 -2.99 9.42 -2.77
CA ALA A 194 -2.58 9.94 -4.07
C ALA A 194 -1.10 10.29 -4.10
N TYR A 195 -0.24 9.32 -3.78
CA TYR A 195 1.21 9.45 -3.84
C TYR A 195 1.84 8.18 -4.42
N LEU A 196 3.03 8.33 -5.02
CA LEU A 196 3.95 7.26 -5.36
C LEU A 196 4.82 6.98 -4.14
N GLY A 197 5.04 5.71 -3.79
CA GLY A 197 5.71 5.49 -2.52
C GLY A 197 6.38 4.17 -2.36
N GLN A 198 7.53 4.24 -1.70
CA GLN A 198 7.94 3.18 -0.81
C GLN A 198 6.94 3.08 0.36
N LEU A 199 6.51 1.85 0.69
CA LEU A 199 5.36 1.47 1.53
C LEU A 199 5.12 2.26 2.84
N ASP A 200 6.12 2.96 3.36
CA ASP A 200 6.10 3.65 4.65
C ASP A 200 6.15 5.18 4.57
N VAL A 201 6.21 5.77 3.37
CA VAL A 201 6.35 7.23 3.21
C VAL A 201 5.02 7.86 2.83
N ARG A 202 4.17 8.09 3.83
CA ARG A 202 2.84 8.73 3.67
C ARG A 202 2.89 10.17 4.15
N PRO A 203 2.84 11.17 3.27
CA PRO A 203 3.12 12.55 3.68
C PRO A 203 2.06 13.16 4.60
N VAL A 204 0.80 12.74 4.49
CA VAL A 204 -0.31 13.20 5.35
C VAL A 204 -0.42 12.39 6.65
N TYR A 205 -0.42 11.06 6.56
CA TYR A 205 -0.52 10.16 7.72
C TYR A 205 0.68 9.21 7.78
N SER A 206 1.85 9.76 8.09
CA SER A 206 3.06 8.94 8.22
C SER A 206 2.83 7.87 9.29
N PRO A 207 2.99 6.57 8.96
CA PRO A 207 2.90 5.51 9.96
C PRO A 207 4.16 5.46 10.84
N VAL A 208 5.16 6.32 10.58
CA VAL A 208 6.45 6.35 11.26
C VAL A 208 6.43 7.46 12.31
N PRO A 209 6.51 7.14 13.62
CA PRO A 209 6.40 8.13 14.69
C PRO A 209 7.45 9.24 14.63
N GLU A 210 8.66 8.95 14.14
CA GLU A 210 9.74 9.94 14.06
C GLU A 210 9.70 10.80 12.79
N ALA A 211 8.74 10.56 11.91
CA ALA A 211 8.59 11.36 10.70
C ALA A 211 7.99 12.73 11.04
N ARG A 212 8.55 13.77 10.43
CA ARG A 212 8.03 15.14 10.52
C ARG A 212 7.21 15.42 9.27
N SER A 213 5.90 15.55 9.45
CA SER A 213 4.98 15.96 8.38
C SER A 213 4.71 17.47 8.44
N LYS A 214 4.54 18.08 7.27
CA LYS A 214 4.15 19.48 7.07
C LYS A 214 3.04 19.55 6.02
N GLU A 215 2.00 20.30 6.33
CA GLU A 215 0.89 20.59 5.43
C GLU A 215 1.03 22.04 4.97
N HIS A 216 1.71 22.26 3.85
CA HIS A 216 1.92 23.61 3.30
C HIS A 216 0.63 24.16 2.72
N HIS A 217 -0.17 23.29 2.08
CA HIS A 217 -1.49 23.62 1.59
C HIS A 217 -2.37 22.36 1.52
N LEU A 218 -3.64 22.44 1.90
CA LEU A 218 -4.55 21.30 1.86
C LEU A 218 -6.00 21.76 1.77
N GLU A 219 -6.41 22.18 0.58
CA GLU A 219 -7.70 22.84 0.37
C GLU A 219 -8.37 22.41 -0.93
N LEU A 220 -9.54 21.80 -0.81
CA LEU A 220 -10.44 21.50 -1.92
C LEU A 220 -11.78 22.18 -1.67
N TRP A 221 -12.35 22.77 -2.72
CA TRP A 221 -13.62 23.46 -2.74
C TRP A 221 -14.62 22.72 -3.62
N ALA A 222 -15.89 22.80 -3.23
CA ALA A 222 -17.02 22.19 -3.90
C ALA A 222 -18.01 23.26 -4.36
N GLU A 223 -18.35 23.25 -5.65
CA GLU A 223 -19.32 24.16 -6.25
C GLU A 223 -20.41 23.36 -7.00
N PRO A 224 -21.69 23.77 -6.96
CA PRO A 224 -22.77 23.02 -7.58
C PRO A 224 -22.63 23.06 -9.10
N SER A 225 -22.81 21.91 -9.74
CA SER A 225 -22.91 21.83 -11.20
C SER A 225 -24.26 22.33 -11.68
N ILE A 226 -24.28 22.99 -12.84
CA ILE A 226 -25.50 23.53 -13.48
C ILE A 226 -26.29 22.41 -14.21
N MET A 227 -25.89 21.14 -14.10
CA MET A 227 -26.54 20.04 -14.84
C MET A 227 -28.00 19.82 -14.42
N LYS A 228 -28.91 19.84 -15.40
CA LYS A 228 -30.33 19.45 -15.25
C LYS A 228 -30.44 17.93 -15.12
N GLY A 229 -30.73 17.41 -13.91
CA GLY A 229 -30.93 15.98 -13.64
C GLY A 229 -31.20 15.67 -12.16
N LYS A 230 -31.64 14.43 -11.84
CA LYS A 230 -32.10 13.99 -10.51
C LYS A 230 -31.00 13.89 -9.42
N GLY A 231 -29.72 14.10 -9.75
CA GLY A 231 -28.60 14.06 -8.80
C GLY A 231 -27.98 15.43 -8.58
N ARG A 232 -27.56 15.74 -7.33
CA ARG A 232 -26.81 16.97 -7.03
C ARG A 232 -25.32 16.69 -7.22
N ARG A 233 -24.79 17.08 -8.37
CA ARG A 233 -23.35 17.04 -8.66
C ARG A 233 -22.68 18.31 -8.13
N TRP A 234 -21.57 18.11 -7.43
CA TRP A 234 -20.65 19.17 -6.99
C TRP A 234 -19.33 19.02 -7.73
N ILE A 235 -18.87 20.07 -8.39
CA ILE A 235 -17.55 20.17 -9.02
C ILE A 235 -16.53 20.49 -7.93
N ILE A 236 -15.46 19.72 -7.90
CA ILE A 236 -14.37 19.86 -6.95
C ILE A 236 -13.18 20.53 -7.64
N LYS A 237 -12.58 21.51 -6.99
CA LYS A 237 -11.29 22.11 -7.38
C LYS A 237 -10.45 22.39 -6.16
N GLY A 238 -9.13 22.25 -6.25
CA GLY A 238 -8.30 22.52 -5.10
C GLY A 238 -6.82 22.27 -5.33
N LYS A 239 -6.05 22.40 -4.25
CA LYS A 239 -4.63 22.11 -4.23
C LYS A 239 -4.26 21.37 -2.95
N SER A 240 -3.24 20.54 -3.03
CA SER A 240 -2.55 19.98 -1.88
C SER A 240 -1.04 20.13 -2.06
N ASP A 241 -0.33 20.45 -0.99
CA ASP A 241 1.13 20.46 -0.90
C ASP A 241 1.52 19.95 0.49
N VAL A 242 1.99 18.72 0.52
CA VAL A 242 2.30 18.02 1.77
C VAL A 242 3.69 17.41 1.68
N GLU A 243 4.39 17.43 2.80
CA GLU A 243 5.77 17.00 2.90
C GLU A 243 5.93 16.14 4.14
N THR A 244 6.68 15.05 4.03
CA THR A 244 7.18 14.31 5.18
C THR A 244 8.67 14.03 5.03
N SER A 245 9.38 14.07 6.15
CA SER A 245 10.79 13.78 6.18
C SER A 245 11.16 13.00 7.44
N ARG A 246 12.15 12.14 7.30
CA ARG A 246 12.77 11.41 8.39
C ARG A 246 14.26 11.37 8.16
N LEU A 247 15.00 11.63 9.22
CA LEU A 247 16.42 11.34 9.30
C LEU A 247 16.65 10.57 10.60
N THR A 248 17.30 9.42 10.51
CA THR A 248 17.76 8.64 11.66
C THR A 248 19.28 8.78 11.70
N PRO A 249 19.82 9.73 12.51
CA PRO A 249 21.24 10.05 12.49
C PRO A 249 22.14 8.85 12.81
N GLU A 250 21.68 7.99 13.72
CA GLU A 250 22.41 6.82 14.25
C GLU A 250 22.79 5.81 13.18
N ASN A 251 21.87 5.49 12.26
CA ASN A 251 22.10 4.51 11.21
C ASN A 251 22.20 5.12 9.81
N GLY A 252 21.99 6.43 9.68
CA GLY A 252 22.07 7.18 8.41
C GLY A 252 20.86 7.00 7.50
N ALA A 253 19.81 6.28 7.93
CA ALA A 253 18.59 6.14 7.16
C ALA A 253 17.89 7.49 7.00
N GLN A 254 17.42 7.77 5.79
CA GLN A 254 16.76 9.02 5.46
C GLN A 254 15.65 8.80 4.44
N SER A 255 14.57 9.55 4.61
CA SER A 255 13.52 9.67 3.62
C SER A 255 13.01 11.10 3.56
N HIS A 256 12.66 11.54 2.36
CA HIS A 256 11.94 12.77 2.10
C HIS A 256 10.88 12.48 1.06
N HIS A 257 9.69 13.00 1.28
CA HIS A 257 8.62 12.88 0.31
C HIS A 257 7.79 14.14 0.35
N ARG A 258 7.75 14.86 -0.77
CA ARG A 258 6.88 16.00 -0.98
C ARG A 258 6.03 15.78 -2.21
N ILE A 259 4.75 16.07 -2.08
CA ILE A 259 3.80 15.96 -3.18
C ILE A 259 2.91 17.19 -3.23
N SER A 260 2.92 17.83 -4.40
CA SER A 260 2.15 19.05 -4.66
C SER A 260 1.24 18.81 -5.86
N LEU A 261 -0.07 18.84 -5.66
CA LEU A 261 -1.09 18.49 -6.65
C LEU A 261 -2.14 19.59 -6.81
N ASN A 262 -2.58 19.79 -8.05
CA ASN A 262 -3.81 20.50 -8.38
C ASN A 262 -4.89 19.45 -8.62
N TRP A 263 -6.03 19.62 -7.94
CA TRP A 263 -7.15 18.69 -7.94
C TRP A 263 -8.32 19.25 -8.72
N GLU A 264 -8.95 18.40 -9.52
CA GLU A 264 -10.24 18.68 -10.13
C GLU A 264 -11.11 17.43 -10.11
N GLY A 265 -12.42 17.58 -10.12
CA GLY A 265 -13.30 16.44 -10.20
C GLY A 265 -14.74 16.74 -9.81
N TYR A 266 -15.41 15.75 -9.26
CA TYR A 266 -16.79 15.87 -8.82
C TYR A 266 -17.16 14.87 -7.71
N ILE A 267 -18.23 15.23 -7.01
CA ILE A 267 -18.96 14.38 -6.06
C ILE A 267 -20.43 14.41 -6.47
N ASP A 268 -21.02 13.24 -6.69
CA ASP A 268 -22.46 13.09 -6.84
C ASP A 268 -23.08 12.66 -5.50
N LEU A 269 -24.02 13.46 -4.99
CA LEU A 269 -24.74 13.15 -3.76
C LEU A 269 -26.09 12.50 -4.08
N SER A 270 -26.42 11.44 -3.33
CA SER A 270 -27.73 10.78 -3.34
C SER A 270 -28.22 10.60 -1.90
N GLY A 271 -29.13 11.48 -1.48
CA GLY A 271 -29.60 11.51 -0.09
C GLY A 271 -28.47 11.88 0.88
N GLU A 272 -28.16 10.97 1.80
CA GLU A 272 -27.12 11.15 2.83
C GLU A 272 -25.75 10.59 2.45
N ASN A 273 -25.58 10.05 1.24
CA ASN A 273 -24.35 9.38 0.82
C ASN A 273 -23.78 9.95 -0.48
N ILE A 274 -22.48 9.71 -0.68
CA ILE A 274 -21.82 9.93 -1.97
C ILE A 274 -22.15 8.75 -2.89
N ALA A 275 -22.85 9.03 -3.99
CA ALA A 275 -23.16 8.03 -5.02
C ALA A 275 -21.97 7.78 -5.96
N GLN A 276 -21.17 8.82 -6.21
CA GLN A 276 -19.99 8.73 -7.05
C GLN A 276 -18.97 9.79 -6.65
N LEU A 277 -17.70 9.39 -6.58
CA LEU A 277 -16.56 10.29 -6.47
C LEU A 277 -15.69 10.10 -7.71
N GLY A 278 -15.34 11.19 -8.37
CA GLY A 278 -14.36 11.19 -9.44
C GLY A 278 -13.40 12.35 -9.25
N LEU A 279 -12.15 12.09 -8.92
CA LEU A 279 -11.10 13.11 -8.82
C LEU A 279 -9.98 12.78 -9.78
N TRP A 280 -9.35 13.82 -10.30
CA TRP A 280 -8.06 13.71 -10.96
C TRP A 280 -7.13 14.79 -10.41
N ALA A 281 -5.84 14.48 -10.42
CA ALA A 281 -4.82 15.40 -9.94
C ALA A 281 -3.61 15.42 -10.87
N THR A 282 -3.02 16.60 -11.02
CA THR A 282 -1.70 16.77 -11.64
C THR A 282 -0.79 17.59 -10.77
N GLY A 283 0.49 17.27 -10.80
CA GLY A 283 1.47 18.12 -10.16
C GLY A 283 2.85 17.50 -10.16
N GLN A 284 3.57 17.73 -9.07
CA GLN A 284 4.95 17.34 -8.88
C GLN A 284 5.09 16.47 -7.65
N GLU A 285 5.96 15.48 -7.74
CA GLU A 285 6.30 14.62 -6.62
C GLU A 285 7.80 14.41 -6.53
N GLN A 286 8.29 14.56 -5.31
CA GLN A 286 9.67 14.35 -4.93
C GLN A 286 9.70 13.22 -3.90
N LEU A 287 10.47 12.17 -4.19
CA LEU A 287 10.67 11.04 -3.29
C LEU A 287 12.15 10.72 -3.21
N GLN A 288 12.71 10.88 -2.02
CA GLN A 288 14.04 10.42 -1.67
C GLN A 288 13.94 9.34 -0.61
N TRP A 289 14.62 8.23 -0.82
CA TRP A 289 14.70 7.19 0.17
C TRP A 289 16.05 6.49 0.10
N GLY A 290 16.69 6.34 1.25
CA GLY A 290 17.85 5.48 1.38
C GLY A 290 18.61 5.68 2.67
N ASN A 291 19.93 5.54 2.58
CA ASN A 291 20.81 5.67 3.71
C ASN A 291 22.11 6.34 3.26
N ARG A 292 22.44 7.48 3.87
CA ARG A 292 23.64 8.25 3.51
C ARG A 292 24.94 7.48 3.80
N ASN A 293 24.96 6.65 4.84
CA ASN A 293 26.14 5.88 5.23
C ASN A 293 26.45 4.78 4.20
N LEU A 294 25.40 4.26 3.53
CA LEU A 294 25.55 3.21 2.52
C LEU A 294 26.09 3.75 1.18
N GLN A 295 26.10 5.07 0.97
CA GLN A 295 26.78 5.68 -0.17
C GLN A 295 28.32 5.65 -0.02
N LEU A 296 28.83 5.31 1.17
CA LEU A 296 30.27 5.32 1.49
C LEU A 296 30.91 3.91 1.45
N ILE A 297 30.13 2.85 1.24
CA ILE A 297 30.62 1.46 1.23
C ILE A 297 30.53 0.85 -0.18
N LYS A 298 31.42 -0.10 -0.49
CA LYS A 298 31.50 -0.77 -1.81
C LYS A 298 30.48 -1.90 -2.01
N GLU A 299 29.71 -2.26 -0.99
CA GLU A 299 28.69 -3.31 -1.12
C GLU A 299 27.50 -2.87 -1.99
N PRO A 300 26.91 -3.77 -2.79
CA PRO A 300 25.78 -3.43 -3.66
C PRO A 300 24.58 -2.91 -2.86
N ALA A 301 23.93 -1.82 -3.30
CA ALA A 301 22.78 -1.26 -2.57
C ALA A 301 21.64 -2.29 -2.30
N VAL A 302 21.51 -3.31 -3.15
CA VAL A 302 20.54 -4.41 -2.99
C VAL A 302 20.71 -5.21 -1.70
N THR A 303 21.89 -5.16 -1.08
CA THR A 303 22.16 -5.90 0.17
C THR A 303 21.73 -5.15 1.43
N HIS A 304 21.41 -3.86 1.30
CA HIS A 304 21.20 -2.98 2.45
C HIS A 304 19.98 -2.05 2.33
N LEU A 305 19.52 -1.75 1.12
CA LEU A 305 18.42 -0.83 0.85
C LEU A 305 17.14 -1.57 0.53
N MET A 306 16.03 -0.96 0.96
CA MET A 306 14.70 -1.51 0.86
C MET A 306 14.23 -1.75 -0.58
N ALA A 307 14.43 -0.75 -1.44
CA ALA A 307 14.21 -0.86 -2.88
C ALA A 307 15.39 -1.48 -3.64
N GLY A 308 16.35 -2.04 -2.90
CA GLY A 308 17.64 -2.49 -3.39
C GLY A 308 18.51 -1.42 -4.05
N ARG A 309 18.13 -0.15 -3.92
CA ARG A 309 18.84 1.03 -4.43
C ARG A 309 18.37 2.28 -3.70
N TYR A 310 19.14 3.36 -3.88
CA TYR A 310 18.70 4.69 -3.49
C TYR A 310 17.57 5.13 -4.41
N ILE A 311 16.48 5.64 -3.83
CA ILE A 311 15.41 6.28 -4.58
C ILE A 311 15.68 7.78 -4.54
N ASN A 312 15.73 8.38 -5.73
CA ASN A 312 15.72 9.82 -5.91
C ASN A 312 14.84 10.16 -7.10
N VAL A 313 13.65 10.63 -6.80
CA VAL A 313 12.62 10.97 -7.78
C VAL A 313 12.32 12.44 -7.61
N ASP A 314 12.31 13.14 -8.73
CA ASP A 314 11.70 14.45 -8.88
C ASP A 314 11.01 14.44 -10.25
N SER A 315 9.68 14.41 -10.26
CA SER A 315 8.93 14.11 -11.48
C SER A 315 7.53 14.70 -11.48
N PRO A 316 7.01 15.08 -12.67
CA PRO A 316 5.60 15.32 -12.83
C PRO A 316 4.80 14.03 -12.62
N VAL A 317 3.60 14.16 -12.06
CA VAL A 317 2.71 13.02 -11.73
C VAL A 317 1.26 13.30 -12.09
N ARG A 318 0.52 12.20 -12.32
CA ARG A 318 -0.93 12.21 -12.54
C ARG A 318 -1.62 11.17 -11.68
N TYR A 319 -2.70 11.59 -11.03
CA TYR A 319 -3.56 10.75 -10.23
C TYR A 319 -5.00 10.76 -10.72
N GLY A 320 -5.69 9.64 -10.53
CA GLY A 320 -7.13 9.50 -10.68
C GLY A 320 -7.70 8.72 -9.51
N ILE A 321 -8.82 9.17 -8.96
CA ILE A 321 -9.54 8.51 -7.87
C ILE A 321 -10.98 8.32 -8.30
N ILE A 322 -11.47 7.08 -8.21
CA ILE A 322 -12.86 6.75 -8.49
C ILE A 322 -13.43 6.04 -7.27
N GLY A 323 -14.44 6.64 -6.64
CA GLY A 323 -15.17 6.06 -5.51
C GLY A 323 -16.57 5.61 -5.90
N LYS A 324 -16.94 4.41 -5.45
CA LYS A 324 -18.30 3.88 -5.58
C LYS A 324 -18.79 3.30 -4.26
N PRO A 325 -20.08 3.46 -3.91
CA PRO A 325 -20.61 2.93 -2.66
C PRO A 325 -20.69 1.40 -2.72
N VAL A 326 -20.50 0.75 -1.57
CA VAL A 326 -20.83 -0.66 -1.41
C VAL A 326 -22.34 -0.84 -1.53
N ILE A 327 -22.76 -1.55 -2.57
CA ILE A 327 -24.15 -1.97 -2.77
C ILE A 327 -24.30 -3.34 -2.11
N LYS A 328 -25.25 -3.48 -1.19
CA LYS A 328 -25.59 -4.79 -0.63
C LYS A 328 -26.07 -5.67 -1.79
N LYS A 329 -25.47 -6.85 -1.99
CA LYS A 329 -26.10 -7.86 -2.84
C LYS A 329 -27.42 -8.24 -2.14
N GLU A 330 -28.54 -8.11 -2.83
CA GLU A 330 -29.79 -8.72 -2.39
C GLU A 330 -29.50 -10.20 -2.11
N LYS A 331 -29.85 -10.64 -0.90
CA LYS A 331 -29.81 -12.06 -0.53
C LYS A 331 -31.02 -12.76 -1.15
#